data_AF-A0AAP0E9L2-F1
#
_entry.id   AF-A0AAP0E9L2-F1
#
_cell.length_a   1.000
_cell.length_b   1.000
_cell.length_c   1.000
_cell.angle_alpha   90.00
_cell.angle_beta   90.00
_cell.angle_gamma   90.00
#
_symmetry.space_group_name_H-M   'P 1'
#
loop_
_entity.id
_entity.type
_entity.pdbx_description
1 polymer ?
#
loop_
_entity_poly.entity_id
_entity_poly.type
_entity_poly.pdbx_seq_one_letter_code
_entity_poly.pdbx_strand_id
1 'polypeptide(L)'
;MAGMSQVEFTMKYNMRLSYIQYKGKKRKVDTGDQLATKDPVDLDSRIDYGVLECILEIFGEMNENGCLPDIATFNSLIKHLCKIRRMEKVHELLDKMENTKGHYTPNPSTYSYLLKSLKKPNEVPVLLGRTKKNGCVVTPYIYNLILKLFMDWNDEEGFSSIWYKMERNGLGPYQRSYTIVVHGLHNKGKMEEALQYFLRDDVKGIDTRTTYQIVRQSH
;
A
#
# COMPACT_ATOMS: atom_id res chain seq x y z
N MET A 1 -11.30 -5.25 36.58
CA MET A 1 -10.59 -5.96 35.50
C MET A 1 -9.96 -4.90 34.61
N ALA A 2 -8.64 -4.88 34.50
CA ALA A 2 -7.97 -3.98 33.56
C ALA A 2 -8.22 -4.54 32.15
N GLY A 3 -9.13 -3.92 31.40
CA GLY A 3 -9.34 -4.27 30.00
C GLY A 3 -8.06 -3.97 29.22
N MET A 4 -7.60 -4.92 28.41
CA MET A 4 -6.49 -4.67 27.49
C MET A 4 -6.83 -3.49 26.59
N SER A 5 -5.89 -2.58 26.40
CA SER A 5 -6.02 -1.47 25.47
C SER A 5 -6.05 -1.98 24.02
N GLN A 6 -6.67 -1.21 23.12
CA GLN A 6 -6.69 -1.45 21.67
C GLN A 6 -5.27 -1.70 21.10
N VAL A 7 -4.28 -1.00 21.67
CA VAL A 7 -2.87 -1.07 21.29
C VAL A 7 -2.25 -2.40 21.67
N GLU A 8 -2.53 -2.92 22.87
CA GLU A 8 -2.06 -4.22 23.33
C GLU A 8 -2.67 -5.35 22.50
N PHE A 9 -3.95 -5.24 22.14
CA PHE A 9 -4.62 -6.20 21.24
C PHE A 9 -3.97 -6.21 19.86
N THR A 10 -3.73 -5.02 19.29
CA THR A 10 -3.10 -4.86 17.98
C THR A 10 -1.64 -5.36 17.98
N MET A 11 -0.88 -5.17 19.07
CA MET A 11 0.48 -5.71 19.20
C MET A 11 0.51 -7.23 19.36
N LYS A 12 -0.36 -7.79 20.21
CA LYS A 12 -0.50 -9.24 20.41
C LYS A 12 -0.91 -9.93 19.10
N TYR A 13 -1.80 -9.29 18.33
CA TYR A 13 -2.18 -9.71 16.99
C TYR A 13 -1.02 -9.68 15.97
N ASN A 14 -0.28 -8.56 15.89
CA ASN A 14 0.87 -8.44 14.99
C ASN A 14 1.94 -9.52 15.26
N MET A 15 2.12 -9.93 16.53
CA MET A 15 2.96 -11.06 16.91
C MET A 15 2.39 -12.41 16.43
N ARG A 16 1.08 -12.66 16.62
CA ARG A 16 0.42 -13.92 16.22
C ARG A 16 0.42 -14.12 14.69
N LEU A 17 0.20 -13.04 13.92
CA LEU A 17 0.32 -13.06 12.46
C LEU A 17 1.75 -13.33 11.99
N SER A 18 2.74 -12.67 12.59
CA SER A 18 4.15 -12.87 12.26
C SER A 18 4.56 -14.34 12.49
N TYR A 19 4.01 -14.97 13.53
CA TYR A 19 4.22 -16.37 13.85
C TYR A 19 3.56 -17.34 12.84
N ILE A 20 2.32 -17.09 12.42
CA ILE A 20 1.65 -17.88 11.38
C ILE A 20 2.40 -17.77 10.04
N GLN A 21 2.83 -16.57 9.67
CA GLN A 21 3.61 -16.31 8.46
C GLN A 21 4.98 -17.00 8.49
N TYR A 22 5.62 -17.06 9.66
CA TYR A 22 6.86 -17.81 9.89
C TYR A 22 6.66 -19.34 9.71
N LYS A 23 5.62 -19.92 10.30
CA LYS A 23 5.32 -21.36 10.13
C LYS A 23 4.95 -21.73 8.70
N GLY A 24 4.23 -20.86 7.98
CA GLY A 24 3.91 -21.06 6.56
C GLY A 24 5.14 -21.06 5.65
N LYS A 25 6.17 -20.25 5.97
CA LYS A 25 7.47 -20.27 5.25
C LYS A 25 8.28 -21.53 5.57
N LYS A 26 8.30 -22.00 6.82
CA LYS A 26 9.08 -23.17 7.23
C LYS A 26 8.61 -24.46 6.54
N ARG A 27 7.29 -24.64 6.38
CA ARG A 27 6.73 -25.78 5.62
C ARG A 27 7.17 -25.82 4.15
N LYS A 28 7.51 -24.69 3.52
CA LYS A 28 8.02 -24.66 2.13
C LYS A 28 9.47 -25.14 2.00
N VAL A 29 10.25 -25.10 3.08
CA VAL A 29 11.67 -25.49 3.08
C VAL A 29 11.82 -26.98 3.39
N ASP A 30 10.91 -27.54 4.19
CA ASP A 30 11.00 -28.92 4.68
C ASP A 30 10.35 -29.96 3.74
N THR A 31 9.54 -29.57 2.76
CA THR A 31 8.93 -30.49 1.78
C THR A 31 9.64 -30.42 0.42
N GLY A 32 10.92 -30.76 0.41
CA GLY A 32 11.49 -31.43 -0.76
C GLY A 32 11.03 -32.88 -0.70
N ASP A 33 10.39 -33.33 -1.78
CA ASP A 33 9.92 -34.70 -2.03
C ASP A 33 8.61 -35.18 -1.37
N GLN A 34 7.71 -35.56 -2.29
CA GLN A 34 6.67 -36.60 -2.19
C GLN A 34 5.42 -36.28 -1.36
N LEU A 35 4.48 -35.59 -2.00
CA LEU A 35 3.14 -36.11 -2.33
C LEU A 35 2.37 -35.01 -3.08
N ALA A 36 2.33 -35.15 -4.40
CA ALA A 36 1.47 -34.35 -5.26
C ALA A 36 0.01 -34.71 -4.97
N THR A 37 -0.64 -33.97 -4.06
CA THR A 37 -2.09 -33.86 -4.08
C THR A 37 -2.44 -32.96 -5.27
N LYS A 38 -2.90 -33.61 -6.33
CA LYS A 38 -3.56 -33.00 -7.49
C LYS A 38 -4.72 -32.15 -6.98
N ASP A 39 -4.49 -30.85 -6.85
CA ASP A 39 -5.32 -29.77 -7.37
C ASP A 39 -4.78 -28.43 -6.81
N PRO A 40 -4.36 -27.47 -7.66
CA PRO A 40 -3.84 -26.16 -7.22
C PRO A 40 -4.86 -25.28 -6.47
N VAL A 41 -6.11 -25.75 -6.32
CA VAL A 41 -7.27 -24.97 -5.88
C VAL A 41 -7.40 -24.90 -4.35
N ASP A 42 -6.74 -25.78 -3.57
CA ASP A 42 -7.05 -25.92 -2.13
C ASP A 42 -6.08 -25.20 -1.16
N LEU A 43 -4.85 -24.88 -1.57
CA LEU A 43 -3.89 -24.28 -0.64
C LEU A 43 -4.19 -22.79 -0.38
N ASP A 44 -4.55 -22.05 -1.42
CA ASP A 44 -4.95 -20.65 -1.27
C ASP A 44 -6.28 -20.54 -0.53
N SER A 45 -7.24 -21.42 -0.83
CA SER A 45 -8.51 -21.58 -0.10
C SER A 45 -8.30 -21.87 1.39
N ARG A 46 -7.48 -22.86 1.76
CA ARG A 46 -7.20 -23.19 3.17
C ARG A 46 -6.51 -22.08 3.95
N ILE A 47 -5.64 -21.33 3.29
CA ILE A 47 -5.03 -20.15 3.90
C ILE A 47 -6.07 -19.02 4.05
N ASP A 48 -6.97 -18.87 3.10
CA ASP A 48 -8.05 -17.87 3.17
C ASP A 48 -9.07 -18.18 4.25
N TYR A 49 -9.42 -19.45 4.44
CA TYR A 49 -10.21 -19.91 5.59
C TYR A 49 -9.49 -19.61 6.90
N GLY A 50 -8.21 -19.95 7.04
CA GLY A 50 -7.45 -19.69 8.26
C GLY A 50 -7.27 -18.20 8.59
N VAL A 51 -7.14 -17.35 7.57
CA VAL A 51 -7.04 -15.89 7.75
C VAL A 51 -8.41 -15.28 8.10
N LEU A 52 -9.49 -15.74 7.47
CA LEU A 52 -10.85 -15.29 7.78
C LEU A 52 -11.29 -15.72 9.18
N GLU A 53 -11.04 -16.97 9.57
CA GLU A 53 -11.27 -17.45 10.94
C GLU A 53 -10.51 -16.60 11.95
N CYS A 54 -9.23 -16.30 11.70
CA CYS A 54 -8.46 -15.41 12.57
C CYS A 54 -9.11 -14.01 12.69
N ILE A 55 -9.59 -13.42 11.59
CA ILE A 55 -10.22 -12.09 11.61
C ILE A 55 -11.53 -12.12 12.41
N LEU A 56 -12.34 -13.15 12.23
CA LEU A 56 -13.60 -13.34 12.95
C LEU A 56 -13.37 -13.63 14.44
N GLU A 57 -12.39 -14.46 14.76
CA GLU A 57 -11.95 -14.71 16.14
C GLU A 57 -11.51 -13.40 16.81
N ILE A 58 -10.70 -12.58 16.14
CA ILE A 58 -10.25 -11.29 16.70
C ILE A 58 -11.42 -10.35 16.94
N PHE A 59 -12.35 -10.22 15.98
CA PHE A 59 -13.53 -9.40 16.19
C PHE A 59 -14.41 -9.95 17.32
N GLY A 60 -14.49 -11.27 17.47
CA GLY A 60 -15.14 -11.94 18.60
C GLY A 60 -14.47 -11.61 19.93
N GLU A 61 -13.17 -11.84 20.04
CA GLU A 61 -12.39 -11.56 21.26
C GLU A 61 -12.43 -10.07 21.63
N MET A 62 -12.37 -9.16 20.65
CA MET A 62 -12.49 -7.72 20.90
C MET A 62 -13.86 -7.38 21.49
N ASN A 63 -14.94 -7.92 20.91
CA ASN A 63 -16.30 -7.71 21.39
C ASN A 63 -16.51 -8.28 22.81
N GLU A 64 -15.98 -9.48 23.09
CA GLU A 64 -16.02 -10.11 24.42
C GLU A 64 -15.28 -9.30 25.48
N ASN A 65 -14.22 -8.59 25.09
CA ASN A 65 -13.47 -7.70 25.97
C ASN A 65 -14.03 -6.26 26.03
N GLY A 66 -15.23 -6.02 25.47
CA GLY A 66 -15.89 -4.71 25.48
C GLY A 66 -15.20 -3.66 24.61
N CYS A 67 -14.40 -4.09 23.64
CA CYS A 67 -13.59 -3.25 22.76
C CYS A 67 -14.08 -3.39 21.32
N LEU A 68 -14.47 -2.30 20.67
CA LEU A 68 -14.95 -2.34 19.28
C LEU A 68 -13.80 -2.13 18.29
N PRO A 69 -13.80 -2.82 17.13
CA PRO A 69 -12.83 -2.55 16.08
C PRO A 69 -12.99 -1.13 15.54
N ASP A 70 -11.85 -0.45 15.36
CA ASP A 70 -11.77 0.91 14.86
C ASP A 70 -11.02 0.98 13.51
N ILE A 71 -10.90 2.18 12.95
CA ILE A 71 -10.21 2.39 11.67
C ILE A 71 -8.75 1.91 11.69
N ALA A 72 -8.07 1.99 12.84
CA ALA A 72 -6.69 1.52 13.00
C ALA A 72 -6.62 -0.01 12.93
N THR A 73 -7.60 -0.70 13.50
CA THR A 73 -7.77 -2.15 13.43
C THR A 73 -7.93 -2.59 11.98
N PHE A 74 -8.89 -2.01 11.25
CA PHE A 74 -9.10 -2.30 9.82
C PHE A 74 -7.87 -2.00 8.96
N ASN A 75 -7.22 -0.86 9.17
CA ASN A 75 -6.00 -0.50 8.45
C ASN A 75 -4.85 -1.47 8.69
N SER A 76 -4.73 -2.02 9.90
CA SER A 76 -3.74 -3.03 10.24
C SER A 76 -4.01 -4.35 9.51
N LEU A 77 -5.28 -4.78 9.46
CA LEU A 77 -5.72 -5.94 8.69
C LEU A 77 -5.41 -5.77 7.20
N ILE A 78 -5.85 -4.65 6.60
CA ILE A 78 -5.63 -4.33 5.19
C ILE A 78 -4.13 -4.32 4.87
N LYS A 79 -3.30 -3.66 5.69
CA LYS A 79 -1.84 -3.65 5.53
C LYS A 79 -1.26 -5.06 5.50
N HIS A 80 -1.68 -5.92 6.44
CA HIS A 80 -1.18 -7.29 6.51
C HIS A 80 -1.62 -8.12 5.30
N LEU A 81 -2.91 -8.09 4.97
CA LEU A 81 -3.49 -8.82 3.83
C LEU A 81 -2.87 -8.39 2.49
N CYS A 82 -2.64 -7.09 2.30
CA CYS A 82 -1.88 -6.56 1.16
C CYS A 82 -0.45 -7.15 1.09
N LYS A 83 0.22 -7.32 2.25
CA LYS A 83 1.58 -7.90 2.33
C LYS A 83 1.59 -9.38 1.97
N ILE A 84 0.58 -10.14 2.39
CA ILE A 84 0.43 -11.58 2.04
C ILE A 84 -0.32 -11.82 0.72
N ARG A 85 -0.67 -10.74 -0.02
CA ARG A 85 -1.32 -10.80 -1.34
C ARG A 85 -2.70 -11.45 -1.33
N ARG A 86 -3.45 -11.32 -0.24
CA ARG A 86 -4.85 -11.74 -0.14
C ARG A 86 -5.81 -10.62 -0.54
N MET A 87 -5.78 -10.27 -1.82
CA MET A 87 -6.49 -9.09 -2.33
C MET A 87 -8.01 -9.23 -2.27
N GLU A 88 -8.55 -10.44 -2.44
CA GLU A 88 -9.99 -10.70 -2.30
C GLU A 88 -10.50 -10.29 -0.90
N LYS A 89 -9.79 -10.72 0.15
CA LYS A 89 -10.11 -10.34 1.54
C LYS A 89 -9.88 -8.85 1.83
N VAL A 90 -8.88 -8.25 1.19
CA VAL A 90 -8.71 -6.78 1.25
C VAL A 90 -9.93 -6.08 0.69
N HIS A 91 -10.47 -6.54 -0.44
CA HIS A 91 -11.67 -5.97 -1.04
C HIS A 91 -12.91 -6.19 -0.18
N GLU A 92 -13.10 -7.38 0.38
CA GLU A 92 -14.20 -7.65 1.33
C GLU A 92 -14.17 -6.70 2.54
N LEU A 93 -13.00 -6.50 3.15
CA LEU A 93 -12.85 -5.56 4.28
C LEU A 93 -13.10 -4.12 3.86
N LEU A 94 -12.62 -3.73 2.68
CA LEU A 94 -12.82 -2.39 2.15
C LEU A 94 -14.29 -2.13 1.80
N ASP A 95 -14.98 -3.09 1.20
CA ASP A 95 -16.42 -3.04 0.93
C ASP A 95 -17.20 -2.95 2.24
N LYS A 96 -16.80 -3.73 3.26
CA LYS A 96 -17.38 -3.65 4.60
C LYS A 96 -17.24 -2.23 5.16
N MET A 97 -16.03 -1.67 5.18
CA MET A 97 -15.76 -0.30 5.64
C MET A 97 -16.59 0.76 4.89
N GLU A 98 -16.82 0.56 3.59
CA GLU A 98 -17.58 1.48 2.74
C GLU A 98 -19.09 1.40 2.94
N ASN A 99 -19.62 0.19 3.15
CA ASN A 99 -21.05 -0.05 3.32
C ASN A 99 -21.54 0.31 4.72
N THR A 100 -20.68 0.21 5.73
CA THR A 100 -20.96 0.70 7.08
C THR A 100 -20.65 2.19 7.19
N LYS A 101 -21.67 3.03 7.03
CA LYS A 101 -21.55 4.47 7.31
C LYS A 101 -21.23 4.66 8.80
N GLY A 102 -20.12 5.32 9.12
CA GLY A 102 -19.69 5.54 10.52
C GLY A 102 -18.18 5.66 10.72
N HIS A 103 -17.71 5.27 11.91
CA HIS A 103 -16.37 5.56 12.44
C HIS A 103 -15.16 4.88 11.73
N TYR A 104 -15.38 4.06 10.71
CA TYR A 104 -14.34 3.27 10.04
C TYR A 104 -14.31 3.49 8.51
N THR A 105 -14.63 4.71 8.07
CA THR A 105 -14.50 5.12 6.67
C THR A 105 -13.05 5.01 6.18
N PRO A 106 -12.78 4.45 4.98
CA PRO A 106 -11.42 4.38 4.43
C PRO A 106 -10.73 5.76 4.39
N ASN A 107 -9.47 5.80 4.80
CA ASN A 107 -8.70 7.04 4.91
C ASN A 107 -7.40 7.00 4.06
N PRO A 108 -6.58 8.06 4.03
CA PRO A 108 -5.36 8.06 3.23
C PRO A 108 -4.40 6.91 3.57
N SER A 109 -4.38 6.44 4.82
CA SER A 109 -3.56 5.27 5.20
C SER A 109 -4.05 4.00 4.51
N THR A 110 -5.37 3.76 4.51
CA THR A 110 -6.01 2.64 3.81
C THR A 110 -5.58 2.58 2.35
N TYR A 111 -5.75 3.69 1.63
CA TYR A 111 -5.40 3.77 0.21
C TYR A 111 -3.90 3.68 -0.07
N SER A 112 -3.05 4.15 0.85
CA SER A 112 -1.61 3.99 0.71
C SER A 112 -1.18 2.51 0.73
N TYR A 113 -1.86 1.66 1.52
CA TYR A 113 -1.60 0.22 1.54
C TYR A 113 -2.09 -0.45 0.25
N LEU A 114 -3.28 -0.09 -0.21
CA LEU A 114 -3.85 -0.57 -1.47
C LEU A 114 -2.95 -0.21 -2.66
N LEU A 115 -2.49 1.05 -2.75
CA LEU A 115 -1.58 1.51 -3.81
C LEU A 115 -0.28 0.70 -3.84
N LYS A 116 0.35 0.46 -2.69
CA LYS A 116 1.56 -0.38 -2.58
C LYS A 116 1.33 -1.84 -2.98
N SER A 117 0.07 -2.28 -2.99
CA SER A 117 -0.31 -3.64 -3.37
C SER A 117 -0.67 -3.79 -4.84
N LEU A 118 -0.89 -2.70 -5.58
CA LEU A 118 -1.21 -2.76 -7.01
C LEU A 118 -0.10 -3.43 -7.81
N LYS A 119 -0.47 -4.00 -8.97
CA LYS A 119 0.44 -4.71 -9.86
C LYS A 119 0.51 -4.11 -11.26
N LYS A 120 -0.53 -3.39 -11.68
CA LYS A 120 -0.64 -2.86 -13.02
C LYS A 120 -1.06 -1.38 -13.00
N PRO A 121 -0.58 -0.58 -13.98
CA PRO A 121 -0.97 0.81 -14.18
C PRO A 121 -2.48 1.06 -14.20
N ASN A 122 -3.24 0.20 -14.88
CA ASN A 122 -4.69 0.34 -15.08
C ASN A 122 -5.52 0.19 -13.79
N GLU A 123 -4.94 -0.31 -12.70
CA GLU A 123 -5.62 -0.41 -11.40
C GLU A 123 -5.63 0.94 -10.65
N VAL A 124 -4.70 1.85 -10.96
CA VAL A 124 -4.57 3.15 -10.29
C VAL A 124 -5.80 4.04 -10.50
N PRO A 125 -6.33 4.23 -11.74
CA PRO A 125 -7.54 5.02 -11.94
C PRO A 125 -8.75 4.45 -11.21
N VAL A 126 -8.89 3.13 -11.14
CA VAL A 126 -9.97 2.44 -10.41
C VAL A 126 -9.92 2.79 -8.93
N LEU A 127 -8.73 2.69 -8.33
CA LEU A 127 -8.54 3.02 -6.92
C LEU A 127 -8.76 4.51 -6.62
N LEU A 128 -8.32 5.41 -7.52
CA LEU A 128 -8.59 6.85 -7.43
C LEU A 128 -10.07 7.21 -7.61
N GLY A 129 -10.82 6.42 -8.40
CA GLY A 129 -12.28 6.53 -8.46
C GLY A 129 -12.91 6.20 -7.11
N ARG A 130 -12.41 5.14 -6.46
CA ARG A 130 -12.86 4.69 -5.15
C ARG A 130 -12.55 5.71 -4.04
N THR A 131 -11.37 6.36 -4.06
CA THR A 131 -11.04 7.43 -3.10
C THR A 131 -12.04 8.59 -3.19
N LYS A 132 -12.38 9.01 -4.43
CA LYS A 132 -13.36 10.08 -4.67
C LYS A 132 -14.76 9.69 -4.21
N LYS A 133 -15.21 8.47 -4.53
CA LYS A 133 -16.53 7.95 -4.13
C LYS A 133 -16.72 7.99 -2.61
N ASN A 134 -15.67 7.69 -1.85
CA ASN A 134 -15.72 7.69 -0.38
C ASN A 134 -15.40 9.05 0.25
N GLY A 135 -15.23 10.12 -0.55
CA GLY A 135 -14.88 11.44 -0.06
C GLY A 135 -13.48 11.54 0.56
N CYS A 136 -12.60 10.56 0.31
CA CYS A 136 -11.23 10.59 0.82
C CYS A 136 -10.38 11.52 -0.05
N VAL A 137 -9.89 12.61 0.56
CA VAL A 137 -9.00 13.58 -0.10
C VAL A 137 -7.67 12.91 -0.47
N VAL A 138 -7.29 13.03 -1.74
CA VAL A 138 -6.00 12.56 -2.23
C VAL A 138 -4.93 13.58 -1.85
N THR A 139 -4.03 13.18 -0.96
CA THR A 139 -2.96 14.05 -0.45
C THR A 139 -1.74 14.07 -1.39
N PRO A 140 -0.85 15.07 -1.31
CA PRO A 140 0.42 15.07 -2.05
C PRO A 140 1.25 13.80 -1.82
N TYR A 141 1.18 13.19 -0.63
CA TYR A 141 1.82 11.92 -0.33
C TYR A 141 1.29 10.77 -1.20
N ILE A 142 -0.03 10.68 -1.39
CA ILE A 142 -0.66 9.65 -2.23
C ILE A 142 -0.30 9.87 -3.70
N TYR A 143 -0.32 11.11 -4.18
CA TYR A 143 0.13 11.41 -5.53
C TYR A 143 1.59 11.02 -5.78
N ASN A 144 2.50 11.35 -4.87
CA ASN A 144 3.90 10.96 -4.96
C ASN A 144 4.08 9.43 -4.96
N LEU A 145 3.27 8.70 -4.20
CA LEU A 145 3.28 7.23 -4.23
C LEU A 145 2.89 6.70 -5.60
N ILE A 146 1.87 7.28 -6.23
CA ILE A 146 1.41 6.89 -7.57
C ILE A 146 2.47 7.23 -8.64
N LEU A 147 3.07 8.43 -8.59
CA LEU A 147 4.15 8.82 -9.51
C LEU A 147 5.30 7.81 -9.44
N LYS A 148 5.68 7.39 -8.23
CA LYS A 148 6.70 6.35 -8.05
C LYS A 148 6.29 5.02 -8.71
N LEU A 149 5.05 4.58 -8.52
CA LEU A 149 4.56 3.33 -9.12
C LEU A 149 4.59 3.38 -10.66
N PHE A 150 4.13 4.47 -11.28
CA PHE A 150 4.19 4.61 -12.73
C PHE A 150 5.63 4.70 -13.25
N MET A 151 6.53 5.35 -12.50
CA MET A 151 7.97 5.29 -12.80
C MET A 151 8.49 3.85 -12.75
N ASP A 152 8.14 3.07 -11.72
CA ASP A 152 8.57 1.67 -11.59
C ASP A 152 7.98 0.77 -12.69
N TRP A 153 6.76 1.04 -13.16
CA TRP A 153 6.10 0.31 -14.25
C TRP A 153 6.46 0.81 -15.66
N ASN A 154 7.24 1.88 -15.77
CA ASN A 154 7.58 2.52 -17.05
C ASN A 154 6.35 2.98 -17.85
N ASP A 155 5.32 3.47 -17.15
CA ASP A 155 4.08 3.95 -17.72
C ASP A 155 4.09 5.49 -17.81
N GLU A 156 4.55 6.02 -18.95
CA GLU A 156 4.73 7.46 -19.14
C GLU A 156 3.39 8.23 -19.24
N GLU A 157 2.35 7.58 -19.78
CA GLU A 157 1.01 8.17 -19.92
C GLU A 157 0.34 8.36 -18.55
N GLY A 158 0.29 7.32 -17.71
CA GLY A 158 -0.24 7.42 -16.36
C GLY A 158 0.57 8.36 -15.48
N PHE A 159 1.91 8.35 -15.62
CA PHE A 159 2.78 9.32 -14.95
C PHE A 159 2.39 10.76 -15.31
N SER A 160 2.30 11.08 -16.61
CA SER A 160 1.99 12.43 -17.11
C SER A 160 0.60 12.90 -16.68
N SER A 161 -0.38 12.00 -16.73
CA SER A 161 -1.74 12.25 -16.26
C SER A 161 -1.79 12.64 -14.79
N ILE A 162 -1.05 11.93 -13.93
CA ILE A 162 -0.98 12.24 -12.50
C ILE A 162 -0.21 13.52 -12.23
N TRP A 163 0.92 13.73 -12.92
CA TRP A 163 1.73 14.94 -12.80
C TRP A 163 0.89 16.19 -13.07
N TYR A 164 0.22 16.23 -14.23
CA TYR A 164 -0.67 17.32 -14.62
C TYR A 164 -1.84 17.51 -13.63
N LYS A 165 -2.39 16.41 -13.11
CA LYS A 165 -3.45 16.47 -12.11
C LYS A 165 -2.98 17.05 -10.78
N MET A 166 -1.72 16.85 -10.37
CA MET A 166 -1.17 17.52 -9.20
C MET A 166 -1.12 19.04 -9.44
N GLU A 167 -0.57 19.46 -10.59
CA GLU A 167 -0.41 20.87 -10.96
C GLU A 167 -1.76 21.59 -10.95
N ARG A 168 -2.77 21.03 -11.61
CA ARG A 168 -4.12 21.60 -11.68
C ARG A 168 -4.83 21.73 -10.33
N ASN A 169 -4.55 20.82 -9.41
CA ASN A 169 -5.16 20.87 -8.08
C ASN A 169 -4.36 21.77 -7.11
N GLY A 170 -3.24 22.35 -7.54
CA GLY A 170 -2.37 23.16 -6.69
C GLY A 170 -1.68 22.36 -5.58
N LEU A 171 -1.53 21.05 -5.76
CA LEU A 171 -1.02 20.12 -4.73
C LEU A 171 0.45 19.70 -4.97
N GLY A 172 1.20 20.51 -5.70
CA GLY A 172 2.52 20.17 -6.23
C GLY A 172 2.44 19.86 -7.73
N PRO A 173 3.54 19.50 -8.41
CA PRO A 173 4.73 18.82 -7.93
C PRO A 173 5.53 19.64 -6.92
N TYR A 174 6.07 18.96 -5.90
CA TYR A 174 6.98 19.56 -4.91
C TYR A 174 8.32 18.82 -4.93
N GLN A 175 9.26 19.21 -4.05
CA GLN A 175 10.59 18.60 -3.92
C GLN A 175 10.59 17.07 -4.00
N ARG A 176 9.67 16.42 -3.29
CA ARG A 176 9.58 14.95 -3.27
C ARG A 176 9.17 14.37 -4.63
N SER A 177 8.28 15.03 -5.35
CA SER A 177 7.84 14.64 -6.70
C SER A 177 9.03 14.68 -7.66
N TYR A 178 9.78 15.79 -7.67
CA TYR A 178 10.99 15.95 -8.48
C TYR A 178 12.07 14.92 -8.14
N THR A 179 12.30 14.65 -6.85
CA THR A 179 13.26 13.64 -6.40
C THR A 179 12.91 12.25 -6.95
N ILE A 180 11.62 11.88 -6.95
CA ILE A 180 11.14 10.59 -7.47
C ILE A 180 11.45 10.48 -8.96
N VAL A 181 11.19 11.56 -9.73
CA VAL A 181 11.42 11.58 -11.18
C VAL A 181 12.89 11.48 -11.51
N VAL A 182 13.72 12.36 -10.94
CA VAL A 182 15.16 12.38 -11.24
C VAL A 182 15.82 11.05 -10.89
N HIS A 183 15.55 10.52 -9.70
CA HIS A 183 16.08 9.21 -9.29
C HIS A 183 15.56 8.07 -10.18
N GLY A 184 14.27 8.09 -10.53
CA GLY A 184 13.66 7.07 -11.38
C GLY A 184 14.22 7.08 -12.81
N LEU A 185 14.44 8.26 -13.41
CA LEU A 185 15.02 8.41 -14.74
C LEU A 185 16.51 8.05 -14.75
N HIS A 186 17.26 8.47 -13.74
CA HIS A 186 18.67 8.08 -13.57
C HIS A 186 18.82 6.55 -13.54
N ASN A 187 18.00 5.85 -12.74
CA ASN A 187 18.06 4.39 -12.66
C ASN A 187 17.69 3.67 -13.97
N LYS A 188 17.06 4.38 -14.92
CA LYS A 188 16.75 3.88 -16.26
C LYS A 188 17.78 4.31 -17.32
N GLY A 189 18.83 5.03 -16.93
CA GLY A 189 19.83 5.58 -17.85
C GLY A 189 19.35 6.79 -18.65
N LYS A 190 18.17 7.34 -18.37
CA LYS A 190 17.59 8.52 -19.04
C LYS A 190 18.11 9.83 -18.42
N MET A 191 19.42 10.01 -18.43
CA MET A 191 20.09 11.09 -17.71
C MET A 191 19.71 12.49 -18.23
N GLU A 192 19.57 12.64 -19.55
CA GLU A 192 19.19 13.92 -20.16
C GLU A 192 17.79 14.38 -19.70
N GLU A 193 16.81 13.48 -19.70
CA GLU A 193 15.46 13.76 -19.17
C GLU A 193 15.53 14.10 -17.67
N ALA A 194 16.35 13.38 -16.90
CA ALA A 194 16.54 13.66 -15.47
C ALA A 194 17.09 15.08 -15.23
N LEU A 195 18.02 15.54 -16.06
CA LEU A 195 18.56 16.90 -16.01
C LEU A 195 17.53 17.97 -16.39
N GLN A 196 16.65 17.69 -17.36
CA GLN A 196 15.57 18.62 -17.71
C GLN A 196 14.62 18.87 -16.53
N TYR A 197 14.23 17.80 -15.81
CA TYR A 197 13.42 17.94 -14.59
C TYR A 197 14.18 18.62 -13.45
N PHE A 198 15.50 18.46 -13.40
CA PHE A 198 16.34 19.08 -12.38
C PHE A 198 16.54 20.59 -12.57
N LEU A 199 16.71 21.03 -13.82
CA LEU A 199 17.01 22.41 -14.19
C LEU A 199 15.78 23.31 -14.33
N ARG A 200 14.59 22.74 -14.12
CA ARG A 200 13.31 23.45 -14.15
C ARG A 200 13.31 24.62 -13.16
N ASP A 201 12.83 25.79 -13.58
CA ASP A 201 12.92 27.03 -12.81
C ASP A 201 12.23 26.96 -11.45
N ASP A 202 11.15 26.17 -11.37
CA ASP A 202 10.38 25.85 -10.17
C ASP A 202 11.13 24.98 -9.15
N VAL A 203 12.30 24.44 -9.52
CA VAL A 203 13.20 23.66 -8.64
C VAL A 203 14.35 24.51 -8.07
N LYS A 204 14.62 25.71 -8.61
CA LYS A 204 15.77 26.56 -8.25
C LYS A 204 15.80 27.07 -6.79
N GLY A 205 14.71 26.91 -6.03
CA GLY A 205 14.62 27.24 -4.60
C GLY A 205 14.52 26.04 -3.66
N ILE A 206 14.58 24.81 -4.20
CA ILE A 206 14.41 23.57 -3.44
C ILE A 206 15.78 23.01 -3.05
N ASP A 207 16.00 22.69 -1.78
CA ASP A 207 17.23 22.03 -1.30
C ASP A 207 17.39 20.68 -1.99
N THR A 208 18.18 20.68 -3.06
CA THR A 208 18.32 19.58 -4.00
C THR A 208 19.55 18.74 -3.69
N ARG A 209 20.13 18.83 -2.49
CA ARG A 209 21.39 18.17 -2.11
C ARG A 209 21.40 16.66 -2.39
N THR A 210 20.29 15.97 -2.16
CA THR A 210 20.13 14.54 -2.49
C THR A 210 20.05 14.30 -4.00
N THR A 211 19.41 15.19 -4.75
CA THR A 211 19.33 15.13 -6.21
C THR A 211 20.68 15.44 -6.88
N TYR A 212 21.42 16.42 -6.36
CA TYR A 212 22.80 16.74 -6.77
C TYR A 212 23.76 15.57 -6.53
N GLN A 213 23.61 14.82 -5.43
CA GLN A 213 24.44 13.63 -5.17
C GLN A 213 24.18 12.51 -6.18
N ILE A 214 22.92 12.28 -6.56
CA ILE A 214 22.56 11.27 -7.57
C ILE A 214 23.14 11.66 -8.93
N VAL A 215 23.00 12.92 -9.34
CA VAL A 215 23.50 13.42 -10.65
C VAL A 215 25.03 13.46 -10.71
N ARG A 216 25.71 13.72 -9.59
CA ARG A 216 27.18 13.85 -9.53
C ARG A 216 27.92 12.51 -9.45
N GLN A 217 27.28 11.44 -8.97
CA GLN A 217 27.87 10.09 -8.90
C GLN A 217 27.84 9.36 -10.26
N SER A 218 27.18 9.92 -11.27
CA SER A 218 27.05 9.36 -12.62
C SER A 218 28.19 9.77 -13.58
N HIS A 219 29.20 10.48 -13.08
CA HIS A 219 30.40 10.93 -13.82
C HIS A 219 31.64 10.15 -13.41
#